data_AF-A0A924Z4I5-F1
#
_entry.id   AF-A0A924Z4I5-F1
#
_cell.length_a   1.000
_cell.length_b   1.000
_cell.length_c   1.000
_cell.angle_alpha   90.00
_cell.angle_beta   90.00
_cell.angle_gamma   90.00
#
_symmetry.space_group_name_H-M   'P 1'
#
loop_
_entity.id
_entity.type
_entity.pdbx_description
1 polymer ?
#
loop_
_entity_poly.entity_id
_entity_poly.type
_entity_poly.pdbx_seq_one_letter_code
_entity_poly.pdbx_strand_id
1 'polypeptide(L)'
;RVARQVPAGRDEVPSQALSPTGGGIIATDPRDPKGLRTLDRVFQIDVEVDALAGHTLRYGERVYLRFTHAPAPLATQAWPALRRLFLRHFDV
;
A
#
# COMPACT_ATOMS: atom_id res chain seq x y z
N ARG A 1 9.09 11.81 2.80
CA ARG A 1 7.92 12.22 2.00
C ARG A 1 7.46 11.08 1.09
N VAL A 2 6.17 10.99 0.76
CA VAL A 2 5.71 10.03 -0.28
C VAL A 2 6.04 10.61 -1.64
N ALA A 3 6.86 9.90 -2.43
CA ALA A 3 7.28 10.34 -3.76
C ALA A 3 6.27 9.88 -4.83
N ARG A 4 5.71 8.68 -4.66
CA ARG A 4 4.69 8.14 -5.56
C ARG A 4 3.78 7.18 -4.79
N GLN A 5 2.50 7.24 -5.12
CA GLN A 5 1.51 6.27 -4.67
C GLN A 5 0.83 5.70 -5.89
N VAL A 6 0.69 4.37 -5.96
CA VAL A 6 -0.17 3.74 -6.96
C VAL A 6 -1.61 3.79 -6.41
N PRO A 7 -2.51 4.59 -7.01
CA PRO A 7 -3.80 4.90 -6.39
C PRO A 7 -4.78 3.71 -6.40
N ALA A 8 -4.64 2.82 -7.38
CA ALA A 8 -5.35 1.55 -7.40
C ALA A 8 -4.43 0.45 -6.89
N GLY A 9 -4.82 -0.20 -5.79
CA GLY A 9 -4.15 -1.41 -5.36
C GLY A 9 -4.25 -2.46 -6.47
N ARG A 10 -3.16 -3.19 -6.67
CA ARG A 10 -3.05 -4.21 -7.72
C ARG A 10 -3.25 -5.58 -7.11
N ASP A 11 -3.78 -6.48 -7.92
CA ASP A 11 -3.96 -7.88 -7.57
C ASP A 11 -2.75 -8.72 -8.08
N GLU A 12 -1.60 -8.05 -8.25
CA GLU A 12 -0.34 -8.62 -8.69
C GLU A 12 0.82 -8.09 -7.83
N VAL A 13 1.80 -8.96 -7.58
CA VAL A 13 2.98 -8.63 -6.80
C VAL A 13 3.93 -7.75 -7.63
N PRO A 14 4.48 -6.65 -7.09
CA PRO A 14 5.40 -5.79 -7.84
C PRO A 14 6.68 -6.47 -8.32
N SER A 15 7.12 -7.50 -7.60
CA SER A 15 8.29 -8.32 -7.93
C SER A 15 8.12 -9.72 -7.36
N GLN A 16 8.54 -10.74 -8.12
CA GLN A 16 8.48 -12.13 -7.68
C GLN A 16 9.27 -12.38 -6.39
N ALA A 17 10.33 -11.60 -6.13
CA ALA A 17 11.11 -11.66 -4.88
C ALA A 17 10.27 -11.33 -3.62
N LEU A 18 9.12 -10.66 -3.79
CA LEU A 18 8.21 -10.35 -2.68
C LEU A 18 7.14 -11.43 -2.45
N SER A 19 7.06 -12.43 -3.33
CA SER A 19 6.20 -13.61 -3.17
C SER A 19 6.86 -14.71 -2.32
N PRO A 20 6.09 -15.63 -1.72
CA PRO A 20 6.61 -16.79 -0.98
C PRO A 20 7.63 -17.61 -1.77
N THR A 21 7.39 -17.80 -3.06
CA THR A 21 8.30 -18.54 -3.96
C THR A 21 9.64 -17.82 -4.13
N GLY A 22 9.65 -16.48 -4.06
CA GLY A 22 10.85 -15.66 -4.10
C GLY A 22 11.44 -15.31 -2.72
N GLY A 23 10.91 -15.88 -1.64
CA GLY A 23 11.36 -15.63 -0.26
C GLY A 23 10.73 -14.41 0.43
N GLY A 24 9.74 -13.78 -0.21
CA GLY A 24 8.96 -12.69 0.37
C GLY A 24 7.72 -13.18 1.14
N ILE A 25 6.94 -12.23 1.66
CA ILE A 25 5.81 -12.50 2.57
C ILE A 25 4.43 -12.26 1.94
N ILE A 26 4.36 -11.74 0.71
CA ILE A 26 3.10 -11.36 0.07
C ILE A 26 2.46 -12.62 -0.53
N ALA A 27 1.40 -13.12 0.08
CA ALA A 27 0.73 -14.34 -0.39
C ALA A 27 0.20 -14.21 -1.82
N THR A 28 0.55 -15.18 -2.66
CA THR A 28 0.13 -15.29 -4.06
C THR A 28 -0.74 -16.52 -4.29
N ASP A 29 -1.57 -16.50 -5.33
CA ASP A 29 -2.46 -17.61 -5.68
C ASP A 29 -1.63 -18.81 -6.18
N PRO A 30 -1.64 -19.96 -5.49
CA PRO A 30 -0.86 -21.13 -5.89
C PRO A 30 -1.31 -21.75 -7.22
N ARG A 31 -2.48 -21.36 -7.73
CA ARG A 31 -3.00 -21.82 -9.03
C ARG A 31 -2.51 -20.95 -10.20
N ASP A 32 -1.90 -19.80 -9.92
CA ASP A 32 -1.28 -18.98 -10.95
C ASP A 32 0.09 -19.56 -11.32
N PRO A 33 0.30 -20.07 -12.55
CA PRO A 33 1.58 -20.66 -12.95
C PRO A 33 2.73 -19.65 -12.93
N LYS A 34 2.45 -18.35 -12.98
CA LYS A 34 3.48 -17.30 -12.85
C LYS A 34 3.75 -16.92 -11.39
N GLY A 35 2.85 -17.29 -10.47
CA GLY A 35 2.95 -16.95 -9.05
C GLY A 35 2.97 -15.45 -8.77
N LEU A 36 2.39 -14.64 -9.67
CA LEU A 36 2.40 -13.18 -9.57
C LEU A 36 1.09 -12.63 -9.00
N ARG A 37 -0.02 -13.34 -9.20
CA ARG A 37 -1.34 -12.89 -8.73
C ARG A 37 -1.40 -12.97 -7.21
N THR A 38 -1.72 -11.87 -6.55
CA THR A 38 -1.83 -11.80 -5.09
C THR A 38 -3.22 -12.22 -4.63
N LEU A 39 -3.31 -12.81 -3.43
CA LEU A 39 -4.60 -13.15 -2.83
C LEU A 39 -5.36 -11.91 -2.34
N ASP A 40 -4.59 -10.94 -1.84
CA ASP A 40 -5.09 -9.64 -1.38
C ASP A 40 -4.60 -8.53 -2.29
N ARG A 41 -5.32 -7.39 -2.25
CA ARG A 41 -4.94 -6.20 -2.98
C ARG A 41 -3.73 -5.50 -2.35
N VAL A 42 -2.67 -5.32 -3.12
CA VAL A 42 -1.42 -4.72 -2.66
C VAL A 42 -1.32 -3.27 -3.13
N PHE A 43 -0.93 -2.38 -2.23
CA PHE A 43 -0.68 -0.96 -2.53
C PHE A 43 0.82 -0.68 -2.43
N GLN A 44 1.40 -0.19 -3.52
CA GLN A 44 2.80 0.25 -3.55
C GLN A 44 2.88 1.75 -3.25
N ILE A 45 3.71 2.09 -2.27
CA ILE A 45 4.02 3.46 -1.89
C ILE A 45 5.53 3.63 -1.94
N ASP A 46 5.99 4.49 -2.84
CA ASP A 46 7.40 4.85 -2.94
C ASP A 46 7.62 6.05 -2.01
N VAL A 47 8.49 5.90 -1.01
CA VAL A 47 8.77 6.90 0.02
C VAL A 47 10.21 7.36 -0.11
N GLU A 48 10.41 8.67 -0.15
CA GLU A 48 11.71 9.29 -0.07
C GLU A 48 11.98 9.69 1.39
N VAL A 49 13.10 9.23 1.92
CA VAL A 49 13.46 9.44 3.33
C VAL A 49 14.74 10.26 3.35
N ASP A 50 14.61 11.54 3.69
CA ASP A 50 15.73 12.49 3.66
C ASP A 50 16.89 12.05 4.57
N ALA A 51 16.60 11.37 5.68
CA ALA A 51 17.59 10.79 6.58
C ALA A 51 18.45 9.67 5.94
N LEU A 52 17.99 9.08 4.84
CA LEU A 52 18.73 8.07 4.07
C LEU A 52 19.49 8.68 2.89
N ALA A 53 19.39 9.99 2.66
CA ALA A 53 20.16 10.66 1.61
C ALA A 53 21.66 10.48 1.86
N GLY A 54 22.37 9.94 0.86
CA GLY A 54 23.81 9.63 0.95
C GLY A 54 24.18 8.31 1.62
N HIS A 55 23.20 7.53 2.10
CA HIS A 55 23.45 6.19 2.63
C HIS A 55 23.27 5.13 1.53
N THR A 56 24.25 4.24 1.38
CA THR A 56 24.16 3.11 0.45
C THR A 56 23.31 2.02 1.10
N LEU A 57 22.06 1.88 0.64
CA LEU A 57 21.18 0.80 1.07
C LEU A 57 21.75 -0.55 0.66
N ARG A 58 21.86 -1.48 1.61
CA ARG A 58 22.33 -2.84 1.35
C ARG A 58 21.14 -3.77 1.11
N TYR A 59 21.37 -4.80 0.29
CA TYR A 59 20.37 -5.84 0.08
C TYR A 59 20.00 -6.51 1.41
N GLY A 60 18.69 -6.64 1.66
CA GLY A 60 18.15 -7.24 2.88
C GLY A 60 17.87 -6.26 4.02
N GLU A 61 18.24 -4.98 3.88
CA GLU A 61 17.87 -3.97 4.88
C GLU A 61 16.37 -3.69 4.86
N ARG A 62 15.82 -3.46 6.05
CA ARG A 62 14.40 -3.12 6.26
C ARG A 62 14.33 -1.77 6.96
N VAL A 63 13.52 -0.88 6.39
CA VAL A 63 13.24 0.42 6.99
C VAL A 63 11.82 0.40 7.55
N TYR A 64 11.69 0.70 8.84
CA TYR A 64 10.38 0.86 9.47
C TYR A 64 9.95 2.32 9.39
N LEU A 65 8.83 2.58 8.73
CA LEU A 65 8.28 3.92 8.55
C LEU A 65 7.04 4.08 9.43
N ARG A 66 6.98 5.20 10.17
CA ARG A 66 5.78 5.60 10.91
C ARG A 66 5.12 6.80 10.22
N PHE A 67 3.94 6.57 9.69
CA PHE A 67 3.12 7.62 9.08
C PHE A 67 2.32 8.35 10.16
N THR A 68 2.69 9.59 10.47
CA THR A 68 1.90 10.45 11.36
C THR A 68 0.87 11.22 10.53
N HIS A 69 -0.41 11.08 10.85
CA HIS A 69 -1.48 11.86 10.22
C HIS A 69 -1.75 13.12 11.05
N ALA A 70 -1.98 14.25 10.38
CA ALA A 70 -2.32 15.49 11.07
C ALA A 70 -3.69 15.35 11.76
N PRO A 71 -3.89 15.94 12.95
CA PRO A 71 -5.19 15.96 13.59
C PRO A 71 -6.19 16.70 12.71
N ALA A 72 -7.31 16.04 12.39
CA ALA A 72 -8.40 16.62 11.61
C ALA A 72 -9.64 16.82 12.51
N PRO A 73 -10.43 17.90 12.34
CA PRO A 73 -11.68 18.08 13.06
C PRO A 73 -12.63 16.90 12.87
N LEU A 74 -13.40 16.54 13.91
CA LEU A 74 -14.35 15.42 13.86
C LEU A 74 -15.33 15.53 12.69
N ALA A 75 -15.79 16.74 12.37
CA ALA A 75 -16.66 17.00 11.21
C ALA A 75 -16.03 16.55 9.88
N THR A 76 -14.74 16.85 9.66
CA THR A 76 -14.03 16.45 8.43
C THR A 76 -13.79 14.95 8.35
N GLN A 77 -13.61 14.27 9.49
CA GLN A 77 -13.48 12.81 9.55
C GLN A 77 -14.82 12.11 9.28
N ALA A 78 -15.93 12.68 9.76
CA ALA A 78 -17.28 12.12 9.61
C ALA A 78 -17.88 12.36 8.22
N TRP A 79 -17.52 13.46 7.55
CA TRP A 79 -18.10 13.84 6.26
C TRP A 79 -18.07 12.75 5.18
N PRO A 80 -16.95 12.05 4.91
CA PRO A 80 -16.92 10.98 3.91
C PRO A 80 -17.89 9.84 4.24
N ALA A 81 -18.07 9.51 5.51
CA ALA A 81 -19.00 8.47 5.95
C ALA A 81 -20.46 8.90 5.76
N LEU A 82 -20.79 10.14 6.16
CA LEU A 82 -22.11 10.73 5.96
C LEU A 82 -22.46 10.81 4.47
N ARG A 83 -21.52 11.28 3.64
CA ARG A 83 -21.69 11.33 2.18
C ARG A 83 -21.96 9.95 1.59
N ARG A 84 -21.18 8.92 1.97
CA ARG A 84 -21.41 7.54 1.51
C ARG A 84 -22.77 7.01 1.95
N LEU A 85 -23.21 7.32 3.16
CA LEU A 85 -24.52 6.90 3.67
C LEU A 85 -25.66 7.58 2.90
N PHE A 86 -25.54 8.87 2.64
CA PHE A 86 -26.50 9.64 1.84
C PHE A 86 -26.60 9.07 0.42
N LEU A 87 -25.49 8.95 -0.30
CA LEU A 87 -25.49 8.42 -1.68
C LEU A 87 -26.07 7.00 -1.75
N ARG A 88 -25.71 6.14 -0.78
CA ARG A 88 -26.27 4.78 -0.70
C ARG A 88 -27.77 4.75 -0.38
N HIS A 89 -28.28 5.70 0.42
CA HIS A 89 -29.68 5.73 0.81
C HIS A 89 -30.58 6.36 -0.25
N PHE A 90 -30.07 7.36 -0.96
CA PHE A 90 -30.83 8.13 -1.95
C PHE A 90 -30.60 7.67 -3.40
N ASP A 91 -29.76 6.64 -3.62
CA ASP A 91 -29.48 6.04 -4.94
C ASP A 91 -29.07 7.07 -6.01
N VAL A 92 -28.22 8.04 -5.62
CA VAL A 92 -27.62 9.08 -6.48
C VAL A 92 -26.11 8.87 -6.60
#